data_AF-A0A1W9TPK6-F1
#
_entry.id   AF-A0A1W9TPK6-F1
#
_cell.length_a   1.000
_cell.length_b   1.000
_cell.length_c   1.000
_cell.angle_alpha   90.00
_cell.angle_beta   90.00
_cell.angle_gamma   90.00
#
_symmetry.space_group_name_H-M   'P 1'
#
loop_
_entity.id
_entity.type
_entity.pdbx_description
1 polymer ?
#
loop_
_entity_poly.entity_id
_entity_poly.type
_entity_poly.pdbx_seq_one_letter_code
_entity_poly.pdbx_strand_id
1 'polypeptide(L)'
;MVRKDAYLLLREFDKKHYIPQKSFEYFNEVYSNQDMALLKNLVWGTIRNIIKIDFYLKKLIKNYKNTPPASKWILRLGAYQILNGCKKQKSPGVR
;
A
#
# COMPACT_ATOMS: atom_id res chain seq x y z
N MET A 1 -7.47 2.84 10.41
CA MET A 1 -8.33 3.14 9.25
C MET A 1 -7.54 3.17 7.94
N VAL A 2 -6.49 4.00 7.84
CA VAL A 2 -5.63 4.19 6.64
C VAL A 2 -5.21 2.91 5.88
N ARG A 3 -4.82 1.83 6.57
CA ARG A 3 -4.43 0.56 5.90
C ARG A 3 -5.57 -0.10 5.13
N LYS A 4 -6.80 -0.02 5.65
CA LYS A 4 -8.01 -0.54 4.99
C LYS A 4 -8.25 0.23 3.70
N ASP A 5 -8.11 1.55 3.73
CA ASP A 5 -8.35 2.39 2.56
C ASP A 5 -7.23 2.26 1.52
N ALA A 6 -5.99 2.10 1.98
CA ALA A 6 -4.88 1.74 1.09
C ALA A 6 -5.17 0.42 0.36
N TYR A 7 -5.69 -0.58 1.07
CA TYR A 7 -6.11 -1.84 0.43
C TYR A 7 -7.23 -1.62 -0.59
N LEU A 8 -8.24 -0.80 -0.31
CA LEU A 8 -9.32 -0.50 -1.26
C LEU A 8 -8.78 0.16 -2.54
N LEU A 9 -7.87 1.12 -2.42
CA LEU A 9 -7.22 1.78 -3.56
C LEU A 9 -6.34 0.81 -4.36
N LEU A 10 -5.63 -0.10 -3.69
CA LEU A 10 -4.86 -1.16 -4.36
C LEU A 10 -5.78 -2.15 -5.10
N ARG A 11 -6.98 -2.43 -4.58
CA ARG A 11 -7.99 -3.24 -5.26
C ARG A 11 -8.60 -2.51 -6.46
N GLU A 12 -8.71 -1.19 -6.42
CA GLU A 12 -9.09 -0.40 -7.59
C GLU A 12 -8.01 -0.47 -8.67
N PHE A 13 -6.73 -0.29 -8.29
CA PHE A 13 -5.59 -0.45 -9.18
C PHE A 13 -5.53 -1.85 -9.82
N ASP A 14 -5.82 -2.91 -9.06
CA ASP A 14 -5.88 -4.28 -9.58
C ASP A 14 -6.87 -4.43 -10.74
N LYS A 15 -8.01 -3.74 -10.65
CA LYS A 15 -9.09 -3.83 -11.65
C LYS A 15 -8.88 -2.91 -12.84
N LYS A 16 -8.32 -1.71 -12.60
CA LYS A 16 -8.26 -0.62 -13.59
C LYS A 16 -6.86 -0.37 -14.13
N HIS A 17 -5.82 -0.90 -13.48
CA HIS A 17 -4.40 -0.59 -13.71
C HIS A 17 -4.00 0.89 -13.51
N TYR A 18 -4.90 1.70 -12.94
CA TYR A 18 -4.62 3.06 -12.47
C TYR A 18 -5.54 3.39 -11.28
N ILE A 19 -5.21 4.44 -10.54
CA ILE A 19 -6.06 4.99 -9.49
C ILE A 19 -6.39 6.44 -9.90
N PRO A 20 -7.67 6.77 -10.14
CA PRO A 20 -8.08 8.14 -10.45
C PRO A 20 -7.68 9.11 -9.33
N GLN A 21 -7.34 10.35 -9.69
CA GLN A 21 -7.06 11.40 -8.70
C GLN A 21 -8.25 11.62 -7.73
N LYS A 22 -9.47 11.53 -8.27
CA LYS A 22 -10.72 11.59 -7.51
C LYS A 22 -10.82 10.52 -6.40
N SER A 23 -10.19 9.36 -6.58
CA SER A 23 -10.14 8.33 -5.54
C SER A 23 -9.30 8.77 -4.33
N PHE A 24 -8.38 9.73 -4.50
CA PHE A 24 -7.62 10.35 -3.40
C PHE A 24 -8.29 11.61 -2.83
N GLU A 25 -9.07 12.34 -3.63
CA GLU A 25 -9.74 13.59 -3.21
C GLU A 25 -10.65 13.37 -2.00
N TYR A 26 -11.46 12.30 -2.01
CA TYR A 26 -12.29 11.93 -0.86
C TYR A 26 -11.50 11.83 0.44
N PHE A 27 -10.28 11.31 0.39
CA PHE A 27 -9.45 11.13 1.58
C PHE A 27 -8.80 12.42 2.07
N ASN A 28 -8.68 13.46 1.23
CA ASN A 28 -8.15 14.75 1.66
C ASN A 28 -9.08 15.46 2.66
N GLU A 29 -10.38 15.17 2.63
CA GLU A 29 -11.37 15.72 3.57
C GLU A 29 -11.46 14.93 4.87
N VAL A 30 -11.11 13.63 4.81
CA VAL A 30 -11.24 12.70 5.94
C VAL A 30 -9.95 12.59 6.77
N TYR A 31 -8.79 12.73 6.13
CA TYR A 31 -7.50 12.48 6.76
C TYR A 31 -6.68 13.73 7.02
N SER A 32 -5.96 13.71 8.14
CA SER A 32 -4.89 14.67 8.42
C SER A 32 -3.79 14.58 7.35
N ASN A 33 -2.99 15.63 7.21
CA ASN A 33 -1.83 15.62 6.30
C ASN A 33 -0.89 14.43 6.54
N GLN A 34 -0.70 14.02 7.80
CA GLN A 34 0.16 12.88 8.17
C GLN A 34 -0.45 11.55 7.73
N ASP A 35 -1.75 11.35 7.96
CA ASP A 35 -2.46 10.15 7.54
C ASP A 35 -2.56 10.06 6.02
N MET A 36 -2.71 11.20 5.35
CA MET A 36 -2.75 11.26 3.89
C MET A 36 -1.38 10.96 3.28
N ALA A 37 -0.30 11.45 3.88
CA ALA A 37 1.06 11.06 3.52
C ALA A 37 1.29 9.55 3.72
N LEU A 38 0.79 8.99 4.83
CA LEU A 38 0.85 7.55 5.09
C LEU A 38 0.04 6.77 4.04
N LEU A 39 -1.18 7.20 3.71
CA LEU A 39 -2.03 6.56 2.72
C LEU A 39 -1.34 6.49 1.34
N LYS A 40 -0.84 7.63 0.86
CA LYS A 40 -0.07 7.70 -0.40
C LYS A 40 1.16 6.81 -0.36
N ASN A 41 1.90 6.81 0.75
CA ASN A 41 3.08 5.98 0.90
C ASN A 41 2.74 4.48 0.85
N LEU A 42 1.67 4.05 1.53
CA LEU A 42 1.23 2.67 1.49
C LEU A 42 0.80 2.25 0.08
N VAL A 43 0.00 3.05 -0.61
CA VAL A 43 -0.51 2.72 -1.95
C VAL A 43 0.62 2.71 -2.97
N TRP A 44 1.29 3.85 -3.17
CA TRP A 44 2.32 3.98 -4.20
C TRP A 44 3.60 3.24 -3.86
N GLY A 45 3.91 3.10 -2.57
CA GLY A 45 5.02 2.29 -2.11
C GLY A 45 4.81 0.81 -2.41
N THR A 46 3.62 0.28 -2.15
CA THR A 46 3.28 -1.12 -2.47
C THR A 46 3.36 -1.37 -3.97
N ILE A 47 2.76 -0.48 -4.78
CA ILE A 47 2.79 -0.60 -6.26
C ILE A 47 4.23 -0.57 -6.80
N ARG A 48 5.04 0.42 -6.39
CA ARG A 48 6.43 0.57 -6.87
C ARG A 48 7.33 -0.61 -6.50
N ASN A 49 7.04 -1.28 -5.39
CA ASN A 49 7.86 -2.39 -4.89
C ASN A 49 7.28 -3.78 -5.22
N ILE A 50 6.26 -3.88 -6.09
CA ILE A 50 5.51 -5.12 -6.31
C ILE A 50 6.41 -6.30 -6.72
N ILE A 51 7.41 -6.09 -7.58
CA ILE A 51 8.31 -7.16 -8.03
C ILE A 51 9.14 -7.71 -6.85
N LYS A 52 9.70 -6.80 -6.04
CA LYS A 52 10.50 -7.15 -4.86
C LYS A 52 9.63 -7.86 -3.81
N ILE A 53 8.43 -7.34 -3.57
CA ILE A 53 7.48 -7.92 -2.63
C ILE A 53 7.06 -9.32 -3.07
N ASP A 54 6.67 -9.49 -4.33
CA ASP A 54 6.26 -10.78 -4.87
C ASP A 54 7.39 -11.81 -4.85
N PHE A 55 8.64 -11.39 -5.01
CA PHE A 55 9.79 -12.26 -4.84
C PHE A 55 9.87 -12.84 -3.42
N TYR A 56 9.68 -12.01 -2.39
CA TYR A 56 9.65 -12.50 -1.00
C TYR A 56 8.44 -13.37 -0.74
N LEU A 57 7.24 -12.94 -1.15
CA LEU A 57 6.01 -13.69 -0.91
C LEU A 57 6.04 -15.08 -1.57
N LYS A 58 6.61 -15.21 -2.77
CA LYS A 58 6.80 -16.51 -3.44
C LYS A 58 7.71 -17.47 -2.67
N LYS A 59 8.69 -16.95 -1.93
CA LYS A 59 9.60 -17.76 -1.10
C LYS A 59 8.97 -18.17 0.23
N LEU A 60 8.14 -17.31 0.81
CA LEU A 60 7.59 -17.49 2.15
C LEU A 60 6.26 -18.25 2.18
N ILE A 61 5.46 -18.14 1.12
CA ILE A 61 4.09 -18.70 1.08
C ILE A 61 4.03 -19.88 0.12
N LYS A 62 3.87 -21.08 0.67
CA LYS A 62 3.59 -22.29 -0.11
C LYS A 62 2.31 -22.06 -0.93
N ASN A 63 2.39 -22.21 -2.25
CA ASN A 63 1.30 -21.98 -3.21
C ASN A 63 0.88 -20.50 -3.42
N TYR A 64 1.78 -19.54 -3.25
CA TYR A 64 1.50 -18.11 -3.53
C TYR A 64 0.85 -17.85 -4.91
N LYS A 65 1.20 -18.65 -5.93
CA LYS A 65 0.60 -18.57 -7.27
C LYS A 65 -0.92 -18.74 -7.23
N ASN A 66 -1.45 -19.61 -6.38
CA ASN A 66 -2.88 -19.95 -6.29
C ASN A 66 -3.64 -19.07 -5.29
N THR A 67 -2.95 -18.17 -4.57
CA THR A 67 -3.59 -17.24 -3.65
C THR A 67 -4.57 -16.32 -4.40
N PRO A 68 -5.80 -16.12 -3.89
CA PRO A 68 -6.78 -15.23 -4.53
C PRO A 68 -6.22 -13.82 -4.76
N PRO A 69 -6.62 -13.11 -5.83
CA PRO A 69 -6.09 -11.78 -6.14
C PRO A 69 -6.22 -10.78 -4.99
N ALA A 70 -7.36 -10.79 -4.28
CA ALA A 70 -7.59 -9.92 -3.13
C ALA A 70 -6.60 -10.21 -1.99
N SER A 71 -6.40 -11.50 -1.68
CA SER A 71 -5.45 -11.96 -0.69
C SER A 71 -4.00 -11.62 -1.05
N LYS A 72 -3.63 -11.67 -2.34
CA LYS A 72 -2.30 -11.24 -2.79
C LYS A 72 -2.05 -9.76 -2.49
N TRP A 73 -3.04 -8.89 -2.67
CA TRP A 73 -2.88 -7.46 -2.41
C TRP A 73 -2.76 -7.11 -0.93
N ILE A 74 -3.51 -7.77 -0.05
CA ILE A 74 -3.33 -7.56 1.40
C ILE A 74 -1.96 -8.09 1.87
N LEU A 75 -1.50 -9.22 1.33
CA LEU A 75 -0.15 -9.74 1.59
C LEU A 75 0.93 -8.78 1.09
N ARG A 76 0.75 -8.20 -0.10
CA ARG A 76 1.69 -7.22 -0.65
C ARG A 76 1.76 -5.96 0.20
N LEU A 77 0.61 -5.44 0.62
CA LEU A 77 0.52 -4.27 1.49
C LEU A 77 1.22 -4.54 2.84
N GLY A 78 0.93 -5.68 3.47
CA GLY A 78 1.58 -6.07 4.73
C GLY A 78 3.09 -6.25 4.58
N ALA A 79 3.54 -6.93 3.53
CA ALA A 79 4.96 -7.12 3.24
C ALA A 79 5.67 -5.78 2.99
N TYR A 80 5.06 -4.86 2.24
CA TYR A 80 5.60 -3.52 2.04
C TYR A 80 5.84 -2.79 3.37
N GLN A 81 4.88 -2.84 4.28
CA GLN A 81 4.99 -2.21 5.59
C GLN A 81 6.13 -2.78 6.45
N ILE A 82 6.33 -4.11 6.40
CA ILE A 82 7.41 -4.77 7.12
C ILE A 82 8.77 -4.39 6.50
N LEU A 83 8.89 -4.45 5.18
CA LEU A 83 10.14 -4.22 4.46
C LEU A 83 10.62 -2.76 4.55
N ASN A 84 9.71 -1.80 4.50
CA ASN A 84 10.08 -0.38 4.61
C ASN A 84 10.19 0.09 6.07
N GLY A 85 9.93 -0.81 7.01
CA GLY A 85 9.80 -0.53 8.42
C GLY A 85 8.57 0.33 8.71
N CYS A 86 8.04 0.18 9.92
CA CYS A 86 7.34 1.27 10.59
C CYS A 86 8.33 2.41 10.88
N LYS A 87 9.04 2.94 9.87
CA LYS A 87 9.81 4.16 10.01
C LYS A 87 8.79 5.25 10.28
N LYS A 88 8.67 5.63 11.57
CA LYS A 88 8.15 6.95 11.97
C LYS A 88 8.69 7.92 10.93
N GLN A 89 7.79 8.58 10.19
CA GLN A 89 8.19 9.71 9.37
C GLN A 89 8.99 10.61 10.30
N LYS A 90 10.30 10.71 10.10
CA LYS A 90 11.05 11.77 10.76
C LYS A 90 10.45 13.03 10.17
N SER A 91 9.67 13.75 10.97
CA SER A 91 9.28 15.12 10.65
C SER A 91 10.55 15.84 10.16
N PRO A 92 10.50 16.55 9.03
CA PRO A 92 11.64 17.36 8.62
C PRO A 92 11.96 18.27 9.80
N GLY A 93 13.20 18.16 10.30
CA GLY A 93 13.66 18.96 11.42
C GLY A 93 13.38 20.43 11.13
N VAL A 94 12.75 21.09 12.09
CA VAL A 94 12.74 22.54 12.22
C VAL A 94 14.20 22.97 12.15
N ARG A 95 14.57 23.65 11.07
CA ARG A 95 15.76 24.49 10.99
C ARG A 95 15.32 25.92 11.25
#